data_AF-A0A8S2U3F8-F1
#
_entry.id   AF-A0A8S2U3F8-F1
#
_cell.length_a   1.000
_cell.length_b   1.000
_cell.length_c   1.000
_cell.angle_alpha   90.00
_cell.angle_beta   90.00
_cell.angle_gamma   90.00
#
_symmetry.space_group_name_H-M   'P 1'
#
loop_
_entity.id
_entity.type
_entity.pdbx_description
1 polymer ?
#
loop_
_entity_poly.entity_id
_entity_poly.type
_entity_poly.pdbx_seq_one_letter_code
_entity_poly.pdbx_strand_id
1 'polypeptide(L)'
;VLFNGKTILKQFRSSLKNTNEDIHAKLMSYYSEAPEWWYTILFVFAFVVAALVCHFGELMPWYFLFLAVASAFLFLLPTGIVLVVTNQGIGLNVITEFIAGVAIPGDPLANVTLKTYGYITQAQALTLISDLKLGHYMKIPPRAMFITQLVGTIIAGIINYATADYLMTTIPNICTERNLRWTCPNANTFYSASIIWGAIGPVKMFGKGSTYSSLLYAFLIGALLPIPVWFLLRKFPNTTWLKHVHFPIMLSATAMMPPAPPGNYPSWLFIGFFFNFVLVRYAHSWWKRYAYVFSAAMDCGVAICGLVIFFALQNNDIEFPSWWGTGGDTGDGCPLSHANYSGILPSSRPIVSG
;
A
#
# COMPACT_ATOMS: atom_id res chain seq x y z
N VAL A 1 7.17 10.86 16.61
CA VAL A 1 7.95 11.83 17.40
C VAL A 1 7.80 11.64 18.92
N LEU A 2 6.59 11.50 19.47
CA LEU A 2 6.35 11.43 20.93
C LEU A 2 6.96 10.21 21.66
N PHE A 3 6.92 9.01 21.05
CA PHE A 3 7.39 7.77 21.69
C PHE A 3 8.87 7.50 21.44
N ASN A 4 9.30 7.50 20.18
CA ASN A 4 10.66 7.12 19.78
C ASN A 4 11.55 8.30 19.35
N GLY A 5 11.12 9.55 19.56
CA GLY A 5 11.81 10.75 19.04
C GLY A 5 13.29 10.84 19.44
N LYS A 6 13.63 10.55 20.71
CA LYS A 6 15.02 10.56 21.18
C LYS A 6 15.87 9.49 20.49
N THR A 7 15.32 8.30 20.27
CA THR A 7 15.99 7.21 19.56
C THR A 7 16.21 7.57 18.09
N ILE A 8 15.19 8.13 17.43
CA ILE A 8 15.27 8.60 16.04
C ILE A 8 16.36 9.66 15.90
N LEU A 9 16.37 10.66 16.78
CA LEU A 9 17.35 11.76 16.73
C LEU A 9 18.78 11.26 17.03
N LYS A 10 18.92 10.30 17.95
CA LYS A 10 20.20 9.63 18.21
C LYS A 10 20.68 8.84 17.00
N GLN A 11 19.78 8.11 16.34
CA GLN A 11 20.11 7.27 15.19
C GLN A 11 20.41 8.10 13.93
N PHE A 12 19.66 9.19 13.70
CA PHE A 12 19.96 10.19 12.68
C PHE A 12 21.34 10.83 12.89
N ARG A 13 21.65 11.26 14.12
CA ARG A 13 22.99 11.80 14.47
C ARG A 13 24.10 10.75 14.34
N SER A 14 23.82 9.50 14.66
CA SER A 14 24.78 8.39 14.54
C SER A 14 25.06 8.04 13.09
N SER A 15 24.05 8.11 12.22
CA SER A 15 24.18 7.92 10.77
C SER A 15 25.07 8.99 10.13
N LEU A 16 24.97 10.24 10.60
CA LEU A 16 25.80 11.35 10.11
C LEU A 16 27.27 11.26 10.56
N LYS A 17 27.55 10.52 11.63
CA LYS A 17 28.89 10.45 12.24
C LYS A 17 29.62 9.13 11.95
N ASN A 18 29.06 8.23 11.12
CA ASN A 18 29.61 6.90 10.79
C ASN A 18 30.14 6.12 12.03
N THR A 19 29.54 6.32 13.21
CA THR A 19 30.18 5.94 14.48
C THR A 19 29.96 4.47 14.87
N ASN A 20 29.06 3.77 14.18
CA ASN A 20 28.72 2.38 14.46
C ASN A 20 28.91 1.51 13.21
N GLU A 21 30.15 1.12 12.93
CA GLU A 21 30.42 0.09 11.93
C GLU A 21 29.98 -1.27 12.48
N ASP A 22 28.77 -1.67 12.15
CA ASP A 22 28.31 -3.06 12.26
C ASP A 22 29.30 -3.98 11.52
N ILE A 23 29.46 -5.23 11.97
CA ILE A 23 30.24 -6.27 11.28
C ILE A 23 29.80 -6.36 9.82
N HIS A 24 28.50 -6.20 9.55
CA HIS A 24 28.01 -6.18 8.18
C HIS A 24 28.53 -4.98 7.38
N ALA A 25 28.61 -3.78 7.96
CA ALA A 25 29.15 -2.60 7.30
C ALA A 25 30.66 -2.76 7.02
N LYS A 26 31.40 -3.31 7.99
CA LYS A 26 32.83 -3.61 7.83
C LYS A 26 33.10 -4.60 6.70
N LEU A 27 32.31 -5.66 6.61
CA LEU A 27 32.39 -6.63 5.51
C LEU A 27 31.99 -6.02 4.15
N MET A 28 31.11 -5.02 4.15
CA MET A 28 30.68 -4.33 2.92
C MET A 28 31.67 -3.28 2.44
N SER A 29 32.55 -2.76 3.31
CA SER A 29 33.57 -1.75 2.96
C SER A 29 34.52 -2.21 1.84
N TYR A 30 34.66 -3.51 1.62
CA TYR A 30 35.43 -4.07 0.50
C TYR A 30 34.79 -3.77 -0.87
N TYR A 31 33.46 -3.66 -0.93
CA TYR A 31 32.75 -3.38 -2.15
C TYR A 31 32.64 -1.87 -2.37
N SER A 32 32.96 -1.41 -3.58
CA SER A 32 32.76 -0.02 -3.95
C SER A 32 31.27 0.34 -3.91
N GLU A 33 30.93 1.40 -3.18
CA GLU A 33 29.58 1.94 -3.17
C GLU A 33 29.16 2.44 -4.56
N ALA A 34 27.85 2.48 -4.78
CA ALA A 34 27.28 3.10 -5.98
C ALA A 34 27.39 4.62 -5.83
N PRO A 35 28.00 5.34 -6.80
CA PRO A 35 28.11 6.78 -6.71
C PRO A 35 26.75 7.47 -6.62
N GLU A 36 26.63 8.50 -5.79
CA GLU A 36 25.37 9.27 -5.65
C GLU A 36 24.89 9.90 -6.97
N TRP A 37 25.81 10.17 -7.90
CA TRP A 37 25.47 10.72 -9.20
C TRP A 37 24.66 9.73 -10.07
N TRP A 38 24.77 8.41 -9.87
CA TRP A 38 23.92 7.43 -10.58
C TRP A 38 22.45 7.62 -10.21
N TYR A 39 22.17 7.76 -8.91
CA TYR A 39 20.83 8.03 -8.41
C TYR A 39 20.33 9.41 -8.83
N THR A 40 21.22 10.41 -8.82
CA THR A 40 20.86 11.78 -9.23
C THR A 40 20.49 11.85 -10.71
N ILE A 41 21.28 11.24 -11.60
CA ILE A 41 20.96 11.19 -13.03
C ILE A 41 19.64 10.45 -13.25
N LEU A 42 19.44 9.31 -12.60
CA LEU A 42 18.20 8.54 -12.71
C LEU A 42 16.98 9.36 -12.24
N PHE A 43 17.12 10.07 -11.13
CA PHE A 43 16.07 10.94 -10.59
C PHE A 43 15.74 12.08 -11.57
N VAL A 44 16.74 12.80 -12.06
CA VAL A 44 16.54 13.91 -13.01
C VAL A 44 15.90 13.39 -14.30
N PHE A 45 16.39 12.28 -14.83
CA PHE A 45 15.82 11.65 -16.03
C PHE A 45 14.35 11.27 -15.82
N ALA A 46 14.03 10.56 -14.74
CA ALA A 46 12.66 10.15 -14.42
C ALA A 46 11.74 11.36 -14.18
N PHE A 47 12.24 12.41 -13.53
CA PHE A 47 11.49 13.64 -13.29
C PHE A 47 11.18 14.39 -14.59
N VAL A 48 12.15 14.50 -15.50
CA VAL A 48 11.94 15.12 -16.82
C VAL A 48 10.92 14.32 -17.63
N VAL A 49 11.04 13.00 -17.68
CA VAL A 49 10.06 12.14 -18.37
C VAL A 49 8.67 12.32 -17.77
N ALA A 50 8.53 12.31 -16.45
CA ALA A 50 7.26 12.54 -15.77
C ALA A 50 6.67 13.93 -16.07
N ALA A 51 7.49 14.98 -16.10
CA ALA A 51 7.06 16.33 -16.43
C ALA A 51 6.58 16.44 -17.89
N LEU A 52 7.27 15.79 -18.83
CA LEU A 52 6.86 15.74 -20.24
C LEU A 52 5.52 14.99 -20.39
N VAL A 53 5.35 13.86 -19.72
CA VAL A 53 4.09 13.09 -19.73
C VAL A 53 2.95 13.92 -19.14
N CYS A 54 3.17 14.64 -18.04
CA CYS A 54 2.15 15.52 -17.45
C CYS A 54 1.77 16.67 -18.40
N HIS A 55 2.75 17.25 -19.09
CA HIS A 55 2.53 18.38 -20.00
C HIS A 55 1.84 17.96 -21.30
N PHE A 56 2.35 16.96 -22.00
CA PHE A 56 1.82 16.50 -23.28
C PHE A 56 0.55 15.64 -23.14
N GLY A 57 0.40 14.94 -22.02
CA GLY A 57 -0.79 14.15 -21.73
C GLY A 57 -1.94 14.95 -21.13
N GLU A 58 -1.79 16.26 -20.94
CA GLU A 58 -2.78 17.16 -20.30
C GLU A 58 -3.30 16.64 -18.95
N LEU A 59 -2.51 15.81 -18.25
CA LEU A 59 -2.94 15.12 -17.03
C LEU A 59 -2.99 16.06 -15.83
N MET A 60 -1.99 16.94 -15.72
CA MET A 60 -1.81 17.86 -14.61
C MET A 60 -0.78 18.93 -15.01
N PRO A 61 -0.90 20.19 -14.54
CA PRO A 61 0.16 21.16 -14.74
C PRO A 61 1.48 20.68 -14.12
N TRP A 62 2.55 20.67 -14.92
CA TRP A 62 3.83 20.01 -14.58
C TRP A 62 4.46 20.51 -13.27
N TYR A 63 4.22 21.77 -12.87
CA TYR A 63 4.78 22.32 -11.63
C TYR A 63 4.21 21.66 -10.36
N PHE A 64 3.02 21.04 -10.41
CA PHE A 64 2.50 20.25 -9.29
C PHE A 64 3.28 18.95 -9.06
N LEU A 65 4.11 18.53 -10.01
CA LEU A 65 5.05 17.42 -9.81
C LEU A 65 6.05 17.71 -8.69
N PHE A 66 6.47 18.97 -8.50
CA PHE A 66 7.32 19.35 -7.37
C PHE A 66 6.61 19.13 -6.03
N LEU A 67 5.30 19.43 -5.95
CA LEU A 67 4.51 19.19 -4.75
C LEU A 67 4.41 17.69 -4.46
N ALA A 68 4.19 16.87 -5.49
CA ALA A 68 4.15 15.42 -5.37
C ALA A 68 5.49 14.86 -4.82
N VAL A 69 6.61 15.23 -5.44
CA VAL A 69 7.95 14.78 -5.01
C VAL A 69 8.31 15.29 -3.61
N ALA A 70 7.99 16.55 -3.30
CA ALA A 70 8.22 17.11 -1.97
C ALA A 70 7.41 16.37 -0.89
N SER A 71 6.15 16.02 -1.20
CA SER A 71 5.31 15.24 -0.29
C SER A 71 5.88 13.83 -0.07
N ALA A 72 6.30 13.15 -1.14
CA ALA A 72 6.91 11.83 -1.07
C ALA A 72 8.17 11.85 -0.18
N PHE A 73 9.04 12.84 -0.37
CA PHE A 73 10.27 13.00 0.39
C PHE A 73 10.00 13.29 1.88
N LEU A 74 9.09 14.21 2.19
CA LEU A 74 8.77 14.60 3.56
C LEU A 74 8.18 13.42 4.35
N PHE A 75 7.35 12.62 3.72
CA PHE A 75 6.69 11.50 4.38
C PHE A 75 7.49 10.20 4.37
N LEU A 76 8.49 10.07 3.49
CA LEU A 76 9.33 8.86 3.39
C LEU A 76 9.95 8.44 4.73
N LEU A 77 10.54 9.39 5.45
CA LEU A 77 11.25 9.11 6.69
C LEU A 77 10.29 8.71 7.83
N PRO A 78 9.20 9.45 8.12
CA PRO A 78 8.21 9.02 9.10
C PRO A 78 7.61 7.64 8.81
N THR A 79 7.19 7.37 7.58
CA THR A 79 6.59 6.06 7.22
C THR A 79 7.61 4.94 7.25
N GLY A 80 8.85 5.21 6.83
CA GLY A 80 9.93 4.23 6.89
C GLY A 80 10.26 3.82 8.32
N ILE A 81 10.25 4.76 9.27
CA ILE A 81 10.45 4.44 10.68
C ILE A 81 9.31 3.56 11.21
N VAL A 82 8.06 3.88 10.86
CA VAL A 82 6.92 3.04 11.26
C VAL A 82 7.09 1.64 10.67
N LEU A 83 7.34 1.53 9.36
CA LEU A 83 7.55 0.26 8.68
C LEU A 83 8.66 -0.57 9.34
N VAL A 84 9.81 0.01 9.67
CA VAL A 84 10.92 -0.73 10.30
C VAL A 84 10.60 -1.18 11.73
N VAL A 85 9.82 -0.40 12.49
CA VAL A 85 9.48 -0.74 13.88
C VAL A 85 8.32 -1.73 13.95
N THR A 86 7.32 -1.57 13.10
CA THR A 86 6.04 -2.28 13.19
C THR A 86 5.86 -3.34 12.12
N ASN A 87 6.74 -3.38 11.13
CA ASN A 87 6.61 -4.18 9.91
C ASN A 87 5.28 -3.96 9.18
N GLN A 88 4.73 -2.74 9.28
CA GLN A 88 3.45 -2.35 8.68
C GLN A 88 3.60 -1.02 7.97
N GLY A 89 3.26 -0.99 6.68
CA GLY A 89 3.29 0.21 5.86
C GLY A 89 1.99 0.99 6.02
N ILE A 90 2.07 2.24 6.47
CA ILE A 90 0.89 3.12 6.53
C ILE A 90 0.76 3.85 5.20
N GLY A 91 -0.39 3.67 4.54
CA GLY A 91 -0.70 4.33 3.27
C GLY A 91 -1.00 5.82 3.44
N LEU A 92 -0.36 6.67 2.64
CA LEU A 92 -0.61 8.13 2.62
C LEU A 92 -1.55 8.58 1.52
N ASN A 93 -2.15 7.62 0.80
CA ASN A 93 -3.10 7.82 -0.29
C ASN A 93 -4.07 8.98 -0.02
N VAL A 94 -4.75 8.94 1.12
CA VAL A 94 -5.78 9.91 1.47
C VAL A 94 -5.22 11.31 1.68
N ILE A 95 -4.02 11.43 2.27
CA ILE A 95 -3.41 12.75 2.52
C ILE A 95 -2.96 13.38 1.19
N THR A 96 -2.33 12.60 0.32
CA THR A 96 -1.91 13.08 -1.01
C THR A 96 -3.11 13.47 -1.87
N GLU A 97 -4.19 12.68 -1.84
CA GLU A 97 -5.44 12.98 -2.54
C GLU A 97 -6.17 14.20 -1.95
N PHE A 98 -6.11 14.38 -0.63
CA PHE A 98 -6.68 15.57 0.03
C PHE A 98 -5.94 16.84 -0.40
N ILE A 99 -4.60 16.81 -0.38
CA ILE A 99 -3.77 17.95 -0.84
C ILE A 99 -4.07 18.26 -2.30
N ALA A 100 -4.14 17.24 -3.15
CA ALA A 100 -4.46 17.40 -4.57
C ALA A 100 -5.87 17.97 -4.78
N GLY A 101 -6.89 17.44 -4.11
CA GLY A 101 -8.27 17.90 -4.23
C GLY A 101 -8.50 19.32 -3.72
N VAL A 102 -7.66 19.82 -2.81
CA VAL A 102 -7.65 21.24 -2.41
C VAL A 102 -6.89 22.10 -3.42
N ALA A 103 -5.76 21.62 -3.94
CA ALA A 103 -4.91 22.37 -4.86
C ALA A 103 -5.48 22.48 -6.28
N ILE A 104 -6.14 21.42 -6.77
CA ILE A 104 -6.71 21.29 -8.12
C ILE A 104 -8.14 20.74 -7.98
N PRO A 105 -9.10 21.56 -7.54
CA PRO A 105 -10.46 21.09 -7.33
C PRO A 105 -11.17 20.83 -8.66
N GLY A 106 -11.91 19.72 -8.74
CA GLY A 106 -12.78 19.42 -9.89
C GLY A 106 -12.13 18.59 -10.99
N ASP A 107 -10.83 18.29 -10.90
CA ASP A 107 -10.12 17.48 -11.88
C ASP A 107 -9.70 16.12 -11.28
N PRO A 108 -10.39 15.02 -11.63
CA PRO A 108 -10.05 13.69 -11.13
C PRO A 108 -8.74 13.15 -11.73
N LEU A 109 -8.37 13.52 -12.96
CA LEU A 109 -7.14 13.06 -13.60
C LEU A 109 -5.92 13.69 -12.95
N ALA A 110 -5.98 14.98 -12.66
CA ALA A 110 -4.91 15.68 -11.94
C ALA A 110 -4.71 15.10 -10.53
N ASN A 111 -5.81 14.79 -9.82
CA ASN A 111 -5.73 14.18 -8.49
C ASN A 111 -5.05 12.80 -8.52
N VAL A 112 -5.49 11.92 -9.42
CA VAL A 112 -4.91 10.59 -9.60
C VAL A 112 -3.42 10.67 -9.95
N THR A 113 -3.06 11.62 -10.80
CA THR A 113 -1.66 11.82 -11.22
C THR A 113 -0.80 12.28 -10.04
N LEU A 114 -1.27 13.24 -9.24
CA LEU A 114 -0.56 13.70 -8.04
C LEU A 114 -0.42 12.58 -7.00
N LYS A 115 -1.48 11.81 -6.75
CA LYS A 115 -1.44 10.64 -5.86
C LYS A 115 -0.40 9.62 -6.34
N THR A 116 -0.37 9.34 -7.63
CA THR A 116 0.57 8.38 -8.22
C THR A 116 2.02 8.81 -7.97
N TYR A 117 2.38 10.05 -8.29
CA TYR A 117 3.73 10.55 -8.07
C TYR A 117 4.07 10.86 -6.59
N GLY A 118 3.07 11.11 -5.74
CA GLY A 118 3.30 11.37 -4.31
C GLY A 118 3.40 10.09 -3.48
N TYR A 119 2.40 9.22 -3.58
CA TYR A 119 2.30 8.02 -2.77
C TYR A 119 3.04 6.82 -3.36
N ILE A 120 2.88 6.52 -4.66
CA ILE A 120 3.50 5.31 -5.24
C ILE A 120 5.01 5.46 -5.26
N THR A 121 5.54 6.64 -5.58
CA THR A 121 6.98 6.92 -5.50
C THR A 121 7.52 6.71 -4.09
N GLN A 122 6.78 7.11 -3.06
CA GLN A 122 7.17 6.86 -1.67
C GLN A 122 7.13 5.36 -1.32
N ALA A 123 6.09 4.64 -1.74
CA ALA A 123 5.99 3.19 -1.52
C ALA A 123 7.15 2.44 -2.19
N GLN A 124 7.49 2.81 -3.44
CA GLN A 124 8.63 2.26 -4.17
C GLN A 124 9.98 2.62 -3.54
N ALA A 125 10.11 3.80 -2.94
CA ALA A 125 11.32 4.14 -2.21
C ALA A 125 11.49 3.27 -0.95
N LEU A 126 10.41 2.91 -0.25
CA LEU A 126 10.47 2.01 0.91
C LEU A 126 10.83 0.57 0.53
N THR A 127 10.29 0.06 -0.59
CA THR A 127 10.67 -1.26 -1.10
C THR A 127 12.14 -1.27 -1.55
N LEU A 128 12.58 -0.23 -2.27
CA LEU A 128 13.98 -0.06 -2.65
C LEU A 128 14.94 -0.11 -1.44
N ILE A 129 14.61 0.63 -0.37
CA ILE A 129 15.40 0.62 0.87
C ILE A 129 15.41 -0.76 1.52
N SER A 130 14.28 -1.47 1.49
CA SER A 130 14.16 -2.83 2.04
C SER A 130 15.06 -3.82 1.28
N ASP A 131 15.08 -3.72 -0.04
CA ASP A 131 15.93 -4.55 -0.91
C ASP A 131 17.42 -4.22 -0.74
N LEU A 132 17.78 -2.93 -0.62
CA LEU A 132 19.16 -2.52 -0.36
C LEU A 132 19.65 -3.08 0.99
N LYS A 133 18.78 -3.09 2.01
CA LYS A 133 19.09 -3.65 3.32
C LYS A 133 19.26 -5.18 3.24
N LEU A 134 18.39 -5.87 2.50
CA LEU A 134 18.55 -7.30 2.24
C LEU A 134 19.87 -7.59 1.51
N GLY A 135 20.19 -6.83 0.46
CA GLY A 135 21.46 -6.93 -0.27
C GLY A 135 22.69 -6.72 0.62
N HIS A 136 22.62 -5.76 1.55
CA HIS A 136 23.66 -5.51 2.55
C HIS A 136 23.87 -6.69 3.53
N TYR A 137 22.79 -7.41 3.88
CA TYR A 137 22.88 -8.63 4.68
C TYR A 137 23.44 -9.82 3.87
N MET A 138 23.04 -9.95 2.60
CA MET A 138 23.46 -11.01 1.69
C MET A 138 24.85 -10.79 1.07
N LYS A 139 25.48 -9.63 1.32
CA LYS A 139 26.80 -9.25 0.78
C LYS A 139 26.85 -9.15 -0.74
N ILE A 140 25.77 -8.64 -1.31
CA ILE A 140 25.69 -8.34 -2.75
C ILE A 140 26.33 -6.97 -2.99
N PRO A 141 27.24 -6.81 -3.97
CA PRO A 141 27.87 -5.54 -4.27
C PRO A 141 26.83 -4.45 -4.62
N PRO A 142 26.91 -3.22 -4.06
CA PRO A 142 25.90 -2.18 -4.23
C PRO A 142 25.66 -1.76 -5.69
N ARG A 143 26.72 -1.73 -6.51
CA ARG A 143 26.61 -1.41 -7.95
C ARG A 143 25.80 -2.45 -8.72
N ALA A 144 25.97 -3.73 -8.40
CA ALA A 144 25.18 -4.79 -9.02
C ALA A 144 23.71 -4.69 -8.59
N MET A 145 23.45 -4.42 -7.30
CA MET A 145 22.10 -4.17 -6.79
C MET A 145 21.40 -3.03 -7.52
N PHE A 146 22.09 -1.90 -7.75
CA PHE A 146 21.52 -0.78 -8.49
C PHE A 146 21.12 -1.18 -9.92
N ILE A 147 22.01 -1.87 -10.64
CA ILE A 147 21.77 -2.29 -12.02
C ILE A 147 20.62 -3.30 -12.09
N THR A 148 20.58 -4.30 -11.20
CA THR A 148 19.51 -5.30 -11.19
C THR A 148 18.16 -4.69 -10.84
N GLN A 149 18.10 -3.75 -9.90
CA GLN A 149 16.88 -3.02 -9.57
C GLN A 149 16.40 -2.17 -10.74
N LEU A 150 17.30 -1.44 -11.41
CA LEU A 150 16.97 -0.62 -12.57
C LEU A 150 16.42 -1.47 -13.72
N VAL A 151 17.12 -2.53 -14.09
CA VAL A 151 16.71 -3.45 -15.17
C VAL A 151 15.39 -4.13 -14.81
N GLY A 152 15.26 -4.62 -13.58
CA GLY A 152 14.04 -5.24 -13.09
C GLY A 152 12.84 -4.28 -13.13
N THR A 153 13.03 -3.01 -12.79
CA THR A 153 11.96 -1.99 -12.83
C THR A 153 11.52 -1.72 -14.27
N ILE A 154 12.46 -1.63 -15.21
CA ILE A 154 12.14 -1.44 -16.64
C ILE A 154 11.37 -2.63 -17.18
N ILE A 155 11.84 -3.85 -16.94
CA ILE A 155 11.17 -5.08 -17.37
C ILE A 155 9.77 -5.17 -16.75
N ALA A 156 9.65 -4.93 -15.45
CA ALA A 156 8.37 -4.95 -14.76
C ALA A 156 7.41 -3.89 -15.32
N GLY A 157 7.87 -2.68 -15.61
CA GLY A 157 7.05 -1.63 -16.21
C GLY A 157 6.49 -2.04 -17.57
N ILE A 158 7.35 -2.58 -18.45
CA ILE A 158 6.95 -3.04 -19.79
C ILE A 158 5.95 -4.19 -19.71
N ILE A 159 6.24 -5.21 -18.89
CA ILE A 159 5.37 -6.39 -18.76
C ILE A 159 4.02 -6.01 -18.16
N ASN A 160 3.98 -5.17 -17.13
CA ASN A 160 2.72 -4.72 -16.53
C ASN A 160 1.87 -3.92 -17.54
N TYR A 161 2.50 -3.03 -18.32
CA TYR A 161 1.79 -2.28 -19.36
C TYR A 161 1.26 -3.20 -20.48
N ALA A 162 2.11 -4.08 -21.01
CA ALA A 162 1.72 -5.02 -22.07
C ALA A 162 0.59 -5.96 -21.63
N THR A 163 0.63 -6.43 -20.37
CA THR A 163 -0.44 -7.26 -19.81
C THR A 163 -1.74 -6.47 -19.67
N ALA A 164 -1.68 -5.23 -19.18
CA ALA A 164 -2.86 -4.37 -19.05
C ALA A 164 -3.49 -4.06 -20.41
N ASP A 165 -2.68 -3.72 -21.41
CA ASP A 165 -3.13 -3.47 -22.79
C ASP A 165 -3.79 -4.72 -23.39
N TYR A 166 -3.11 -5.88 -23.30
CA TYR A 166 -3.64 -7.16 -23.77
C TYR A 166 -5.00 -7.51 -23.14
N LEU A 167 -5.13 -7.34 -21.83
CA LEU A 167 -6.38 -7.62 -21.12
C LEU A 167 -7.51 -6.68 -21.57
N MET A 168 -7.22 -5.40 -21.78
CA MET A 168 -8.22 -4.42 -22.23
C MET A 168 -8.64 -4.61 -23.69
N THR A 169 -7.74 -5.07 -24.57
CA THR A 169 -8.07 -5.29 -25.99
C THR A 169 -8.74 -6.65 -26.26
N THR A 170 -8.41 -7.67 -25.48
CA THR A 170 -8.84 -9.06 -25.75
C THR A 170 -10.15 -9.41 -25.06
N ILE A 171 -10.39 -8.89 -23.85
CA ILE A 171 -11.54 -9.29 -23.03
C ILE A 171 -12.64 -8.24 -23.14
N PRO A 172 -13.80 -8.56 -23.77
CA PRO A 172 -14.91 -7.64 -23.84
C PRO A 172 -15.54 -7.42 -22.46
N ASN A 173 -15.87 -6.17 -22.14
CA ASN A 173 -16.52 -5.76 -20.88
C ASN A 173 -15.71 -6.13 -19.61
N ILE A 174 -14.39 -6.05 -19.67
CA ILE A 174 -13.52 -6.19 -18.48
C ILE A 174 -13.90 -5.15 -17.41
N CYS A 175 -13.78 -5.50 -16.13
CA CYS A 175 -14.09 -4.63 -14.99
C CYS A 175 -15.56 -4.14 -14.90
N THR A 176 -16.48 -4.69 -15.69
CA THR A 176 -17.91 -4.31 -15.71
C THR A 176 -18.74 -5.31 -14.90
N GLU A 177 -19.84 -4.87 -14.28
CA GLU A 177 -20.78 -5.74 -13.53
C GLU A 177 -21.35 -6.91 -14.35
N ARG A 178 -21.26 -6.85 -15.69
CA ARG A 178 -21.71 -7.91 -16.59
C ARG A 178 -20.74 -9.10 -16.68
N ASN A 179 -19.48 -8.92 -16.29
CA ASN A 179 -18.44 -9.95 -16.41
C ASN A 179 -17.88 -10.32 -15.04
N LEU A 180 -18.59 -11.18 -14.31
CA LEU A 180 -18.23 -11.66 -12.97
C LEU A 180 -16.88 -12.40 -12.91
N ARG A 181 -16.40 -12.90 -14.06
CA ARG A 181 -15.11 -13.60 -14.16
C ARG A 181 -13.91 -12.65 -14.09
N TRP A 182 -14.08 -11.42 -14.59
CA TRP A 182 -13.01 -10.42 -14.74
C TRP A 182 -13.31 -9.15 -13.94
N THR A 183 -13.18 -9.26 -12.63
CA THR A 183 -13.38 -8.15 -11.71
C THR A 183 -12.09 -7.35 -11.51
N CYS A 184 -12.23 -6.03 -11.31
CA CYS A 184 -11.09 -5.14 -11.08
C CYS A 184 -11.25 -4.33 -9.77
N PRO A 185 -11.22 -4.98 -8.60
CA PRO A 185 -11.52 -4.32 -7.33
C PRO A 185 -10.57 -3.15 -7.01
N ASN A 186 -9.27 -3.34 -7.28
CA ASN A 186 -8.26 -2.30 -7.10
C ASN A 186 -8.51 -1.09 -8.00
N ALA A 187 -8.78 -1.32 -9.29
CA ALA A 187 -9.05 -0.25 -10.24
C ALA A 187 -10.35 0.50 -9.91
N ASN A 188 -11.40 -0.21 -9.52
CA ASN A 188 -12.68 0.38 -9.12
C ASN A 188 -12.55 1.23 -7.84
N THR A 189 -11.74 0.78 -6.87
CA THR A 189 -11.44 1.55 -5.66
C THR A 189 -10.64 2.82 -6.02
N PHE A 190 -9.67 2.70 -6.90
CA PHE A 190 -8.85 3.81 -7.36
C PHE A 190 -9.68 4.85 -8.15
N TYR A 191 -10.58 4.39 -9.01
CA TYR A 191 -11.54 5.22 -9.73
C TYR A 191 -12.52 5.91 -8.79
N SER A 192 -13.12 5.18 -7.84
CA SER A 192 -14.06 5.75 -6.86
C SER A 192 -13.38 6.82 -5.99
N ALA A 193 -12.13 6.58 -5.58
CA ALA A 193 -11.33 7.56 -4.84
C ALA A 193 -11.08 8.84 -5.67
N SER A 194 -10.82 8.71 -6.97
CA SER A 194 -10.62 9.87 -7.86
C SER A 194 -11.86 10.77 -7.94
N ILE A 195 -13.07 10.18 -7.90
CA ILE A 195 -14.33 10.92 -7.90
C ILE A 195 -14.50 11.66 -6.57
N ILE A 196 -14.33 10.96 -5.45
CA ILE A 196 -14.53 11.52 -4.10
C ILE A 196 -13.56 12.67 -3.84
N TRP A 197 -12.28 12.44 -4.07
CA TRP A 197 -11.23 13.38 -3.69
C TRP A 197 -10.87 14.38 -4.80
N GLY A 198 -11.10 14.05 -6.07
CA GLY A 198 -10.73 14.89 -7.22
C GLY A 198 -11.92 15.64 -7.80
N ALA A 199 -12.87 14.90 -8.38
CA ALA A 199 -14.02 15.51 -9.08
C ALA A 199 -14.95 16.29 -8.15
N ILE A 200 -15.34 15.73 -7.01
CA ILE A 200 -16.16 16.42 -6.00
C ILE A 200 -15.27 17.35 -5.17
N GLY A 201 -14.12 16.82 -4.75
CA GLY A 201 -13.15 17.52 -3.92
C GLY A 201 -13.50 17.49 -2.43
N PRO A 202 -12.48 17.55 -1.55
CA PRO A 202 -12.67 17.43 -0.11
C PRO A 202 -13.52 18.57 0.49
N VAL A 203 -13.48 19.77 -0.10
CA VAL A 203 -14.22 20.94 0.40
C VAL A 203 -15.72 20.75 0.25
N LYS A 204 -16.19 20.18 -0.87
CA LYS A 204 -17.62 19.91 -1.07
C LYS A 204 -18.05 18.64 -0.35
N MET A 205 -17.23 17.60 -0.37
CA MET A 205 -17.56 16.31 0.24
C MET A 205 -17.57 16.39 1.78
N PHE A 206 -16.65 17.13 2.41
CA PHE A 206 -16.48 17.14 3.87
C PHE A 206 -16.65 18.53 4.51
N GLY A 207 -16.99 19.56 3.72
CA GLY A 207 -17.19 20.93 4.21
C GLY A 207 -18.41 21.10 5.12
N LYS A 208 -18.57 22.33 5.65
CA LYS A 208 -19.68 22.70 6.54
C LYS A 208 -21.02 22.54 5.80
N GLY A 209 -21.88 21.65 6.29
CA GLY A 209 -23.20 21.35 5.70
C GLY A 209 -23.29 20.05 4.90
N SER A 210 -22.18 19.33 4.71
CA SER A 210 -22.21 17.98 4.12
C SER A 210 -22.50 16.90 5.18
N THR A 211 -23.22 15.85 4.78
CA THR A 211 -23.48 14.63 5.57
C THR A 211 -22.18 13.98 6.08
N TYR A 212 -21.07 14.14 5.36
CA TYR A 212 -19.79 13.51 5.68
C TYR A 212 -18.85 14.40 6.49
N SER A 213 -19.24 15.63 6.86
CA SER A 213 -18.35 16.56 7.57
C SER A 213 -17.81 15.98 8.88
N SER A 214 -18.59 15.13 9.55
CA SER A 214 -18.19 14.45 10.79
C SER A 214 -16.97 13.54 10.63
N LEU A 215 -16.69 13.02 9.43
CA LEU A 215 -15.54 12.14 9.18
C LEU A 215 -14.19 12.86 9.35
N LEU A 216 -14.12 14.19 9.15
CA LEU A 216 -12.88 14.93 9.37
C LEU A 216 -12.43 14.91 10.83
N TYR A 217 -13.36 14.75 11.78
CA TYR A 217 -13.00 14.60 13.20
C TYR A 217 -12.22 13.31 13.49
N ALA A 218 -12.29 12.30 12.60
CA ALA A 218 -11.48 11.09 12.74
C ALA A 218 -9.98 11.39 12.65
N PHE A 219 -9.54 12.38 11.86
CA PHE A 219 -8.14 12.83 11.86
C PHE A 219 -7.72 13.40 13.21
N LEU A 220 -8.60 14.18 13.84
CA LEU A 220 -8.35 14.73 15.18
C LEU A 220 -8.28 13.61 16.22
N ILE A 221 -9.23 12.67 16.19
CA ILE A 221 -9.23 11.50 17.08
C ILE A 221 -7.94 10.70 16.90
N GLY A 222 -7.53 10.43 15.66
CA GLY A 222 -6.27 9.74 15.34
C GLY A 222 -5.03 10.48 15.87
N ALA A 223 -5.02 11.81 15.83
CA ALA A 223 -3.94 12.63 16.37
C ALA A 223 -3.91 12.66 17.91
N LEU A 224 -5.08 12.61 18.55
CA LEU A 224 -5.23 12.69 20.01
C LEU A 224 -5.05 11.33 20.70
N LEU A 225 -5.45 10.22 20.08
CA LEU A 225 -5.39 8.87 20.66
C LEU A 225 -4.01 8.45 21.21
N PRO A 226 -2.87 8.79 20.57
CA PRO A 226 -1.55 8.47 21.12
C PRO A 226 -1.20 9.23 22.41
N ILE A 227 -1.85 10.37 22.70
CA ILE A 227 -1.50 11.25 23.83
C ILE A 227 -1.87 10.61 25.18
N PRO A 228 -3.09 10.07 25.40
CA PRO A 228 -3.42 9.35 26.63
C PRO A 228 -2.47 8.19 26.94
N VAL A 229 -2.10 7.38 25.94
CA VAL A 229 -1.18 6.24 26.17
C VAL A 229 0.23 6.73 26.48
N TRP A 230 0.69 7.82 25.86
CA TRP A 230 1.96 8.43 26.21
C TRP A 230 1.99 8.93 27.67
N PHE A 231 0.90 9.55 28.13
CA PHE A 231 0.77 9.98 29.52
C PHE A 231 0.72 8.80 30.50
N LEU A 232 -0.04 7.74 30.16
CA LEU A 232 -0.12 6.51 30.95
C LEU A 232 1.23 5.81 31.07
N LEU A 233 2.04 5.78 30.01
CA LEU A 233 3.40 5.24 30.05
C LEU A 233 4.36 6.04 30.94
N ARG A 234 4.16 7.37 31.06
CA ARG A 234 4.91 8.21 32.00
C ARG A 234 4.48 7.98 33.44
N LYS A 235 3.17 7.80 33.68
CA LYS A 235 2.61 7.60 35.03
C LYS A 235 2.88 6.18 35.56
N PHE A 236 2.87 5.18 34.68
CA PHE A 236 3.08 3.76 35.02
C PHE A 236 4.24 3.14 34.22
N PRO A 237 5.50 3.48 34.54
CA PRO A 237 6.67 3.00 33.79
C PRO A 237 6.90 1.49 33.91
N ASN A 238 6.36 0.85 34.95
CA ASN A 238 6.50 -0.59 35.21
C ASN A 238 5.57 -1.46 34.35
N THR A 239 4.59 -0.86 33.68
CA THR A 239 3.60 -1.61 32.90
C THR A 239 4.15 -1.94 31.52
N THR A 240 4.58 -3.19 31.32
CA THR A 240 5.23 -3.65 30.08
C THR A 240 4.28 -3.79 28.89
N TRP A 241 3.00 -4.10 29.12
CA TRP A 241 2.03 -4.31 28.03
C TRP A 241 1.66 -3.01 27.29
N LEU A 242 1.57 -1.87 28.00
CA LEU A 242 1.26 -0.56 27.41
C LEU A 242 2.29 -0.11 26.37
N LYS A 243 3.53 -0.62 26.43
CA LYS A 243 4.59 -0.33 25.45
C LYS A 243 4.34 -0.97 24.08
N HIS A 244 3.49 -2.00 24.01
CA HIS A 244 3.18 -2.75 22.79
C HIS A 244 1.91 -2.23 22.10
N VAL A 245 1.18 -1.30 22.72
CA VAL A 245 -0.05 -0.73 22.15
C VAL A 245 0.33 0.38 21.16
N HIS A 246 0.22 0.09 19.87
CA HIS A 246 0.48 1.03 18.80
C HIS A 246 -0.84 1.41 18.09
N PHE A 247 -1.43 2.55 18.45
CA PHE A 247 -2.66 3.04 17.82
C PHE A 247 -2.59 3.17 16.29
N PRO A 248 -1.49 3.65 15.68
CA PRO A 248 -1.43 3.72 14.22
C PRO A 248 -1.63 2.36 13.54
N ILE A 249 -1.11 1.28 14.14
CA ILE A 249 -1.31 -0.08 13.61
C ILE A 249 -2.76 -0.52 13.80
N MET A 250 -3.32 -0.28 15.00
CA MET A 250 -4.70 -0.66 15.29
C MET A 250 -5.71 0.03 14.37
N LEU A 251 -5.52 1.32 14.12
CA LEU A 251 -6.38 2.09 13.22
C LEU A 251 -6.13 1.76 11.73
N SER A 252 -4.94 1.26 11.39
CA SER A 252 -4.62 0.79 10.04
C SER A 252 -5.16 -0.61 9.75
N ALA A 253 -5.77 -1.30 10.73
CA ALA A 253 -6.23 -2.68 10.56
C ALA A 253 -7.26 -2.81 9.42
N THR A 254 -8.06 -1.78 9.16
CA THR A 254 -9.08 -1.77 8.09
C THR A 254 -8.62 -1.03 6.83
N ALA A 255 -7.32 -0.76 6.67
CA ALA A 255 -6.80 0.07 5.57
C ALA A 255 -6.98 -0.55 4.16
N MET A 256 -7.19 -1.86 4.08
CA MET A 256 -7.44 -2.57 2.82
C MET A 256 -8.94 -2.67 2.49
N MET A 257 -9.83 -2.05 3.28
CA MET A 257 -11.28 -2.06 3.06
C MET A 257 -11.72 -0.71 2.47
N PRO A 258 -12.14 -0.65 1.19
CA PRO A 258 -11.98 -1.59 0.06
C PRO A 258 -10.53 -1.59 -0.50
N PRO A 259 -10.11 -2.59 -1.32
CA PRO A 259 -10.91 -3.58 -2.06
C PRO A 259 -11.16 -4.90 -1.34
N ALA A 260 -10.54 -5.16 -0.20
CA ALA A 260 -10.65 -6.44 0.48
C ALA A 260 -12.09 -6.65 1.00
N PRO A 261 -12.72 -7.77 0.62
CA PRO A 261 -13.98 -8.22 1.20
C PRO A 261 -14.03 -8.20 2.73
N PRO A 262 -15.19 -7.91 3.33
CA PRO A 262 -15.38 -8.04 4.77
C PRO A 262 -15.01 -9.43 5.31
N GLY A 263 -15.26 -10.49 4.53
CA GLY A 263 -14.95 -11.88 4.91
C GLY A 263 -13.45 -12.19 5.07
N ASN A 264 -12.57 -11.38 4.47
CA ASN A 264 -11.12 -11.57 4.58
C ASN A 264 -10.60 -11.22 5.98
N TYR A 265 -11.24 -10.26 6.67
CA TYR A 265 -10.79 -9.80 7.99
C TYR A 265 -10.94 -10.86 9.10
N PRO A 266 -12.11 -11.52 9.27
CA PRO A 266 -12.23 -12.65 10.19
C PRO A 266 -11.25 -13.79 9.88
N SER A 267 -11.05 -14.10 8.60
CA SER A 267 -10.12 -15.14 8.16
C SER A 267 -8.68 -14.79 8.54
N TRP A 268 -8.26 -13.55 8.32
CA TRP A 268 -6.96 -13.04 8.73
C TRP A 268 -6.77 -13.08 10.25
N LEU A 269 -7.79 -12.67 11.03
CA LEU A 269 -7.76 -12.75 12.48
C LEU A 269 -7.64 -14.19 12.98
N PHE A 270 -8.38 -15.13 12.37
CA PHE A 270 -8.34 -16.54 12.73
C PHE A 270 -6.96 -17.16 12.46
N ILE A 271 -6.43 -16.98 11.25
CA ILE A 271 -5.10 -17.48 10.87
C ILE A 271 -4.03 -16.82 11.76
N GLY A 272 -4.13 -15.52 11.98
CA GLY A 272 -3.24 -14.76 12.86
C GLY A 272 -3.23 -15.32 14.29
N PHE A 273 -4.41 -15.58 14.86
CA PHE A 273 -4.56 -16.17 16.19
C PHE A 273 -4.01 -17.61 16.24
N PHE A 274 -4.34 -18.45 15.26
CA PHE A 274 -3.88 -19.82 15.23
C PHE A 274 -2.35 -19.90 15.15
N PHE A 275 -1.71 -19.18 14.22
CA PHE A 275 -0.27 -19.23 14.05
C PHE A 275 0.50 -18.46 15.13
N ASN A 276 0.04 -17.31 15.59
CA ASN A 276 0.80 -16.48 16.53
C ASN A 276 0.45 -16.68 18.00
N PHE A 277 -0.72 -17.25 18.31
CA PHE A 277 -1.11 -17.54 19.70
C PHE A 277 -1.10 -19.03 20.00
N VAL A 278 -1.80 -19.85 19.20
CA VAL A 278 -1.93 -21.29 19.47
C VAL A 278 -0.61 -22.01 19.20
N LEU A 279 -0.07 -21.90 17.98
CA LEU A 279 1.17 -22.62 17.61
C LEU A 279 2.39 -22.14 18.40
N VAL A 280 2.47 -20.85 18.75
CA VAL A 280 3.54 -20.34 19.60
C VAL A 280 3.50 -20.94 21.01
N ARG A 281 2.30 -21.17 21.58
CA ARG A 281 2.13 -21.71 22.94
C ARG A 281 2.24 -23.23 23.01
N TYR A 282 1.63 -23.94 22.06
CA TYR A 282 1.51 -25.40 22.12
C TYR A 282 2.57 -26.13 21.27
N ALA A 283 3.14 -25.48 20.26
CA ALA A 283 4.09 -26.09 19.31
C ALA A 283 5.26 -25.15 18.96
N HIS A 284 5.87 -24.54 19.98
CA HIS A 284 6.89 -23.50 19.80
C HIS A 284 8.07 -23.94 18.90
N SER A 285 8.51 -25.19 19.04
CA SER A 285 9.61 -25.76 18.24
C SER A 285 9.29 -25.81 16.75
N TRP A 286 8.03 -26.09 16.39
CA TRP A 286 7.58 -26.06 15.00
C TRP A 286 7.52 -24.62 14.48
N TRP A 287 6.90 -23.72 15.26
CA TRP A 287 6.71 -22.32 14.89
C TRP A 287 8.05 -21.64 14.59
N LYS A 288 9.04 -21.78 15.49
CA LYS A 288 10.37 -21.16 15.32
C LYS A 288 11.09 -21.62 14.05
N ARG A 289 10.88 -22.87 13.64
CA ARG A 289 11.60 -23.48 12.50
C ARG A 289 10.90 -23.27 11.16
N TYR A 290 9.56 -23.32 11.14
CA TYR A 290 8.80 -23.45 9.90
C TYR A 290 7.80 -22.32 9.64
N ALA A 291 7.44 -21.47 10.61
CA ALA A 291 6.38 -20.48 10.40
C ALA A 291 6.65 -19.54 9.22
N TYR A 292 7.86 -19.00 9.11
CA TYR A 292 8.24 -18.11 8.00
C TYR A 292 8.31 -18.83 6.65
N VAL A 293 8.83 -20.07 6.64
CA VAL A 293 8.91 -20.89 5.42
C VAL A 293 7.50 -21.26 4.95
N PHE A 294 6.61 -21.61 5.87
CA PHE A 294 5.22 -21.92 5.57
C PHE A 294 4.48 -20.69 5.04
N SER A 295 4.68 -19.51 5.63
CA SER A 295 4.13 -18.25 5.11
C SER A 295 4.57 -18.00 3.66
N ALA A 296 5.87 -18.11 3.39
CA ALA A 296 6.40 -17.95 2.03
C ALA A 296 5.85 -19.01 1.06
N ALA A 297 5.68 -20.26 1.52
CA ALA A 297 5.09 -21.32 0.72
C ALA A 297 3.62 -21.06 0.38
N MET A 298 2.84 -20.50 1.31
CA MET A 298 1.44 -20.11 1.06
C MET A 298 1.35 -18.98 0.03
N ASP A 299 2.22 -17.95 0.12
CA ASP A 299 2.26 -16.84 -0.84
C ASP A 299 2.62 -17.35 -2.25
N CYS A 300 3.65 -18.19 -2.36
CA CYS A 300 4.02 -18.85 -3.63
C CYS A 300 2.90 -19.75 -4.15
N GLY A 301 2.24 -20.49 -3.26
CA GLY A 301 1.12 -21.38 -3.58
C GLY A 301 -0.05 -20.61 -4.20
N VAL A 302 -0.44 -19.47 -3.60
CA VAL A 302 -1.48 -18.60 -4.15
C VAL A 302 -1.10 -18.07 -5.53
N ALA A 303 0.15 -17.63 -5.73
CA ALA A 303 0.61 -17.14 -7.03
C ALA A 303 0.56 -18.23 -8.12
N ILE A 304 1.05 -19.45 -7.82
CA ILE A 304 1.01 -20.58 -8.75
C ILE A 304 -0.43 -21.00 -9.04
N CYS A 305 -1.28 -21.12 -8.01
CA CYS A 305 -2.70 -21.40 -8.18
C CYS A 305 -3.39 -20.35 -9.05
N GLY A 306 -3.06 -19.06 -8.87
CA GLY A 306 -3.59 -17.97 -9.71
C GLY A 306 -3.24 -18.16 -11.19
N LEU A 307 -2.00 -18.51 -11.51
CA LEU A 307 -1.59 -18.80 -12.89
C LEU A 307 -2.32 -20.01 -13.46
N VAL A 308 -2.46 -21.08 -12.69
CA VAL A 308 -3.18 -22.28 -13.12
C VAL A 308 -4.65 -21.97 -13.37
N ILE A 309 -5.33 -21.26 -12.47
CA ILE A 309 -6.73 -20.84 -12.63
C ILE A 309 -6.88 -19.94 -13.86
N PHE A 310 -5.97 -18.99 -14.06
CA PHE A 310 -5.99 -18.09 -15.21
C PHE A 310 -5.89 -18.86 -16.54
N PHE A 311 -4.83 -19.66 -16.72
CA PHE A 311 -4.57 -20.34 -17.99
C PHE A 311 -5.46 -21.56 -18.24
N ALA A 312 -5.81 -22.31 -17.19
CA ALA A 312 -6.62 -23.53 -17.34
C ALA A 312 -8.11 -23.24 -17.41
N LEU A 313 -8.61 -22.27 -16.63
CA LEU A 313 -10.04 -22.02 -16.46
C LEU A 313 -10.49 -20.71 -17.13
N GLN A 314 -10.00 -19.58 -16.64
CA GLN A 314 -10.51 -18.25 -17.05
C GLN A 314 -10.29 -17.98 -18.54
N ASN A 315 -9.13 -18.34 -19.09
CA ASN A 315 -8.81 -18.14 -20.50
C ASN A 315 -9.55 -19.11 -21.45
N ASN A 316 -10.05 -20.25 -20.94
CA ASN A 316 -10.79 -21.25 -21.73
C ASN A 316 -12.30 -21.19 -21.50
N ASP A 317 -12.79 -20.12 -20.86
CA ASP A 317 -14.20 -19.91 -20.51
C ASP A 317 -14.84 -21.00 -19.64
N ILE A 318 -14.02 -21.75 -18.87
CA ILE A 318 -14.49 -22.81 -17.99
C ILE A 318 -14.89 -22.22 -16.63
N GLU A 319 -16.14 -22.38 -16.25
CA GLU A 319 -16.62 -21.99 -14.92
C GLU A 319 -16.19 -23.01 -13.87
N PHE A 320 -15.58 -22.53 -12.80
CA PHE A 320 -15.28 -23.38 -11.65
C PHE A 320 -16.59 -23.70 -10.92
N PRO A 321 -16.81 -24.94 -10.47
CA PRO A 321 -18.02 -25.30 -9.75
C PRO A 321 -18.19 -24.46 -8.47
N SER A 322 -19.40 -24.00 -8.22
CA SER A 322 -19.73 -23.28 -6.99
C SER A 322 -19.58 -24.21 -5.79
N TRP A 323 -18.69 -23.87 -4.86
CA TRP A 323 -18.47 -24.57 -3.59
C TRP A 323 -18.41 -23.57 -2.43
N TRP A 324 -18.27 -24.09 -1.22
CA TRP A 324 -18.29 -23.29 0.01
C TRP A 324 -17.22 -22.18 0.05
N GLY A 325 -16.09 -22.34 -0.66
CA GLY A 325 -15.00 -21.37 -0.72
C GLY A 325 -15.10 -20.31 -1.82
N THR A 326 -16.02 -20.46 -2.79
CA THR A 326 -16.26 -19.46 -3.85
C THR A 326 -17.27 -18.38 -3.47
N GLY A 327 -17.90 -18.49 -2.29
CA GLY A 327 -18.80 -17.45 -1.79
C GLY A 327 -20.11 -17.23 -2.55
N GLY A 328 -20.49 -18.18 -3.42
CA GLY A 328 -21.73 -18.16 -4.21
C GLY A 328 -21.85 -16.93 -5.11
N ASP A 329 -23.06 -16.40 -5.30
CA ASP A 329 -23.34 -15.22 -6.13
C ASP A 329 -22.64 -13.94 -5.67
N THR A 330 -22.18 -13.90 -4.40
CA THR A 330 -21.53 -12.72 -3.81
C THR A 330 -20.01 -12.76 -3.80
N GLY A 331 -19.39 -13.86 -4.24
CA GLY A 331 -17.92 -14.07 -4.21
C GLY A 331 -17.31 -14.22 -2.81
N ASP A 332 -17.93 -13.62 -1.79
CA ASP A 332 -17.40 -13.49 -0.43
C ASP A 332 -18.20 -14.27 0.63
N GLY A 333 -19.25 -14.98 0.22
CA GLY A 333 -20.13 -15.72 1.13
C GLY A 333 -20.95 -14.83 2.06
N CYS A 334 -21.05 -13.52 1.75
CA CYS A 334 -21.77 -12.54 2.53
C CYS A 334 -22.86 -11.88 1.67
N PRO A 335 -24.14 -12.27 1.81
CA PRO A 335 -25.22 -11.81 0.93
C PRO A 335 -25.48 -10.30 0.99
N LEU A 336 -24.99 -9.62 2.03
CA LEU A 336 -25.14 -8.17 2.24
C LEU A 336 -23.85 -7.38 1.94
N SER A 337 -22.80 -8.01 1.40
CA SER A 337 -21.52 -7.32 1.09
C SER A 337 -21.70 -6.13 0.13
N HIS A 338 -22.67 -6.23 -0.77
CA HIS A 338 -23.02 -5.18 -1.74
C HIS A 338 -24.11 -4.22 -1.26
N ALA A 339 -24.71 -4.47 -0.09
CA ALA A 339 -25.81 -3.63 0.40
C ALA A 339 -25.28 -2.26 0.85
N ASN A 340 -26.02 -1.20 0.53
CA ASN A 340 -25.72 0.14 1.02
C ASN A 340 -25.96 0.25 2.55
N TYR A 341 -25.66 1.41 3.16
CA TYR A 341 -25.83 1.61 4.61
C TYR A 341 -27.27 1.36 5.13
N SER A 342 -28.26 1.43 4.23
CA SER A 342 -29.68 1.15 4.51
C SER A 342 -30.09 -0.30 4.25
N GLY A 343 -29.15 -1.20 3.93
CA GLY A 343 -29.43 -2.61 3.64
C GLY A 343 -30.03 -2.86 2.26
N ILE A 344 -30.00 -1.88 1.36
CA ILE A 344 -30.52 -2.00 0.00
C ILE A 344 -29.39 -2.50 -0.89
N LEU A 345 -29.58 -3.68 -1.47
CA LEU A 345 -28.70 -4.20 -2.51
C LEU A 345 -28.88 -3.36 -3.79
N PRO A 346 -27.80 -2.99 -4.50
CA PRO A 346 -27.90 -2.39 -5.82
C PRO A 346 -28.72 -3.35 -6.69
N SER A 347 -29.88 -2.87 -7.16
CA SER A 347 -30.77 -3.69 -7.96
C SER A 347 -30.03 -4.18 -9.19
N SER A 348 -29.97 -5.50 -9.37
CA SER A 348 -29.49 -6.17 -10.57
C SER A 348 -30.44 -5.97 -11.75
N ARG A 349 -30.75 -4.72 -12.11
CA ARG A 349 -31.40 -4.33 -13.37
C ARG A 349 -30.87 -2.97 -13.80
N PRO A 350 -30.20 -2.85 -14.95
CA PRO A 350 -30.02 -1.55 -15.58
C PRO A 350 -31.41 -0.98 -15.84
N ILE A 351 -31.65 0.26 -15.42
CA ILE A 351 -32.69 1.09 -15.99
C ILE A 351 -32.28 1.27 -17.45
N VAL A 352 -32.83 0.42 -18.31
CA VAL A 352 -32.94 0.71 -19.73
C VAL A 352 -33.82 1.96 -19.79
N SER A 353 -33.19 3.11 -20.00
CA SER A 353 -33.88 4.30 -20.48
C SER A 353 -34.09 4.08 -21.98
N GLY A 354 -35.24 3.47 -22.29
CA GLY A 354 -35.96 3.57 -23.55
C GLY A 354 -37.36 4.04 -23.22
#